data_AF-A0A7W0K963-F1
#
_entry.id   AF-A0A7W0K963-F1
#
_cell.length_a   1.000
_cell.length_b   1.000
_cell.length_c   1.000
_cell.angle_alpha   90.00
_cell.angle_beta   90.00
_cell.angle_gamma   90.00
#
_symmetry.space_group_name_H-M   'P 1'
#
loop_
_entity.id
_entity.type
_entity.pdbx_description
1 polymer ?
#
loop_
_entity_poly.entity_id
_entity_poly.type
_entity_poly.pdbx_seq_one_letter_code
_entity_poly.pdbx_strand_id
1 'polypeptide(L)'
;FADAAQTIGVGAAFTNNGSSDAVNMGPPNQPAFTISAASIGKAIGEGSPTDSAPIAWAADAGSIVASSGDLGVTFGFIRAHKPETGRPGATPFITVWRRASVNDPWRYVAE
;
A
#
# COMPACT_ATOMS: atom_id res chain seq x y z
N PHE A 1 0.93 -2.22 8.49
CA PHE A 1 0.83 -1.22 7.41
C PHE A 1 -0.56 -0.57 7.36
N ALA A 2 -1.61 -1.30 6.94
CA ALA A 2 -2.97 -0.73 6.84
C ALA A 2 -3.51 -0.15 8.15
N ASP A 3 -3.36 -0.87 9.27
CA ASP A 3 -3.77 -0.38 10.60
C ASP A 3 -3.04 0.91 10.99
N ALA A 4 -1.72 0.94 10.77
CA ALA A 4 -0.92 2.12 11.04
C ALA A 4 -1.41 3.32 10.21
N ALA A 5 -1.73 3.11 8.92
CA ALA A 5 -2.26 4.17 8.06
C ALA A 5 -3.54 4.82 8.61
N GLN A 6 -4.35 4.08 9.37
CA GLN A 6 -5.55 4.64 10.03
C GLN A 6 -5.21 5.66 11.13
N THR A 7 -3.95 5.75 11.56
CA THR A 7 -3.51 6.61 12.67
C THR A 7 -2.46 7.65 12.26
N ILE A 8 -1.61 7.33 11.26
CA ILE A 8 -0.54 8.23 10.80
C ILE A 8 -0.76 8.72 9.36
N GLY A 9 -1.92 8.40 8.77
CA GLY A 9 -2.21 8.68 7.37
C GLY A 9 -1.50 7.73 6.39
N VAL A 10 -2.04 7.68 5.17
CA VAL A 10 -1.55 6.80 4.10
C VAL A 10 -0.11 7.14 3.68
N GLY A 11 0.22 8.43 3.54
CA GLY A 11 1.54 8.86 3.07
C GLY A 11 2.68 8.47 4.02
N ALA A 12 2.50 8.67 5.33
CA ALA A 12 3.49 8.26 6.31
C ALA A 12 3.58 6.73 6.42
N ALA A 13 2.45 6.04 6.29
CA ALA A 13 2.45 4.57 6.28
C ALA A 13 3.28 4.01 5.13
N PHE A 14 3.15 4.54 3.90
CA PHE A 14 3.96 4.11 2.75
C PHE A 14 5.44 4.41 2.98
N THR A 15 5.76 5.62 3.45
CA THR A 15 7.13 6.02 3.78
C THR A 15 7.78 5.08 4.81
N ASN A 16 7.04 4.70 5.85
CA ASN A 16 7.56 3.91 6.96
C ASN A 16 7.66 2.40 6.68
N ASN A 17 6.83 1.89 5.77
CA ASN A 17 6.71 0.45 5.50
C ASN A 17 7.28 0.03 4.14
N GLY A 18 7.52 0.97 3.23
CA GLY A 18 8.09 0.69 1.91
C GLY A 18 9.60 0.48 1.92
N SER A 19 10.10 -0.15 0.86
CA SER A 19 11.52 -0.23 0.55
C SER A 19 11.98 1.00 -0.25
N SER A 20 13.29 1.29 -0.23
CA SER A 20 13.87 2.41 -0.98
C SER A 20 13.79 2.21 -2.49
N ASP A 21 13.67 0.96 -2.95
CA ASP A 21 13.50 0.55 -4.34
C ASP A 21 12.04 0.22 -4.70
N ALA A 22 11.08 0.55 -3.82
CA ALA A 22 9.69 0.21 -4.04
C ALA A 22 9.10 0.94 -5.26
N VAL A 23 8.16 0.29 -5.94
CA VAL A 23 7.47 0.82 -7.13
C VAL A 23 5.98 0.93 -6.83
N ASN A 24 5.33 1.99 -7.29
CA ASN A 24 3.87 2.07 -7.31
C ASN A 24 3.42 2.44 -8.73
N MET A 25 2.48 1.68 -9.29
CA MET A 25 1.73 2.10 -10.46
C MET A 25 0.84 3.26 -10.04
N GLY A 26 1.12 4.44 -10.59
CA GLY A 26 0.32 5.63 -10.35
C GLY A 26 -1.14 5.44 -10.76
N PRO A 27 -1.99 6.46 -10.55
CA PRO A 27 -3.41 6.38 -10.87
C PRO A 27 -3.63 6.04 -12.36
N PRO A 28 -4.79 5.46 -12.74
CA PRO A 28 -5.06 4.98 -14.11
C PRO A 28 -4.80 5.99 -15.24
N ASN A 29 -4.82 7.29 -14.92
CA ASN A 29 -4.64 8.38 -15.88
C ASN A 29 -3.22 8.94 -15.93
N GLN A 30 -2.27 8.32 -15.21
CA GLN A 30 -0.85 8.68 -15.24
C GLN A 30 -0.01 7.43 -15.50
N PRO A 31 0.51 7.23 -16.73
CA PRO A 31 1.31 6.05 -17.11
C PRO A 31 2.75 6.14 -16.57
N ALA A 32 2.91 6.53 -15.30
CA ALA A 32 4.18 6.69 -14.63
C ALA A 32 4.26 5.81 -13.39
N PHE A 33 5.41 5.15 -13.24
CA PHE A 33 5.77 4.50 -11.99
C PHE A 33 6.34 5.54 -11.03
N THR A 34 5.92 5.50 -9.77
CA THR A 34 6.60 6.22 -8.69
C THR A 34 7.56 5.28 -8.00
N ILE A 35 8.83 5.68 -7.89
CA ILE A 35 9.89 4.87 -7.29
C ILE A 35 10.29 5.44 -5.92
N SER A 36 10.59 4.53 -4.99
CA SER A 36 10.93 4.72 -3.59
C SER A 36 9.73 4.96 -2.66
N ALA A 37 9.79 4.39 -1.46
CA ALA A 37 8.80 4.59 -0.41
C ALA A 37 8.52 6.07 -0.10
N ALA A 38 9.54 6.93 -0.13
CA ALA A 38 9.40 8.35 0.15
C ALA A 38 8.60 9.08 -0.93
N SER A 39 8.90 8.84 -2.21
CA SER A 39 8.15 9.45 -3.32
C SER A 39 6.73 8.91 -3.39
N ILE A 40 6.52 7.61 -3.17
CA ILE A 40 5.20 6.98 -3.13
C ILE A 40 4.38 7.57 -1.97
N GLY A 41 4.96 7.65 -0.78
CA GLY A 41 4.32 8.25 0.38
C GLY A 41 3.95 9.71 0.17
N LYS A 42 4.81 10.49 -0.50
CA LYS A 42 4.49 11.87 -0.88
C LYS A 42 3.32 11.94 -1.86
N ALA A 43 3.36 11.14 -2.94
CA ALA A 43 2.35 11.17 -3.99
C ALA A 43 0.98 10.71 -3.50
N ILE A 44 0.92 9.63 -2.73
CA ILE A 44 -0.34 9.10 -2.16
C ILE A 44 -0.85 9.98 -1.01
N GLY A 45 0.07 10.56 -0.23
CA GLY A 45 -0.28 11.46 0.87
C GLY A 45 -0.76 12.84 0.41
N GLU A 46 -0.49 13.24 -0.84
CA GLU A 46 -0.87 14.54 -1.35
C GLU A 46 -2.40 14.73 -1.31
N GLY A 47 -2.87 15.74 -0.58
CA GLY A 47 -4.29 16.01 -0.38
C GLY A 47 -5.02 15.06 0.59
N SER A 48 -4.31 14.09 1.20
CA SER A 48 -4.87 13.18 2.21
C SER A 48 -4.63 13.69 3.65
N PRO A 49 -5.48 13.32 4.62
CA PRO A 49 -5.21 13.59 6.04
C PRO A 49 -3.90 12.97 6.53
N THR A 50 -3.24 13.62 7.48
CA THR A 50 -1.95 13.16 8.05
C THR A 50 -2.10 12.36 9.34
N ASP A 51 -3.30 12.27 9.89
CA ASP A 51 -3.64 11.60 11.16
C ASP A 51 -4.69 10.48 10.98
N SER A 52 -5.08 10.20 9.73
CA SER A 52 -6.09 9.21 9.39
C SER A 52 -5.99 8.81 7.93
N ALA A 53 -6.51 7.63 7.59
CA ALA A 53 -6.68 7.22 6.19
C ALA A 53 -8.15 7.43 5.78
N PRO A 54 -8.43 7.99 4.60
CA PRO A 54 -9.81 8.11 4.08
C PRO A 54 -10.36 6.77 3.56
N ILE A 55 -9.51 5.75 3.53
CA ILE A 55 -9.77 4.40 3.03
C ILE A 55 -9.38 3.36 4.09
N ALA A 56 -10.03 2.20 4.03
CA ALA A 56 -9.64 1.00 4.75
C ALA A 56 -9.34 -0.13 3.75
N TRP A 57 -8.35 -0.95 4.08
CA TRP A 57 -8.01 -2.14 3.33
C TRP A 57 -7.39 -3.18 4.26
N ALA A 58 -7.51 -4.44 3.88
CA ALA A 58 -6.87 -5.58 4.53
C ALA A 58 -6.59 -6.66 3.49
N ALA A 59 -5.75 -7.63 3.83
CA ALA A 59 -5.53 -8.82 2.99
C ALA A 59 -6.73 -9.80 3.09
N ASP A 60 -7.94 -9.29 2.91
CA ASP A 60 -9.21 -10.00 3.15
C ASP A 60 -9.48 -11.09 2.10
N ALA A 61 -8.92 -10.96 0.90
CA ALA A 61 -8.98 -12.01 -0.12
C ALA A 61 -7.85 -13.04 0.01
N GLY A 62 -6.73 -12.69 0.66
CA GLY A 62 -5.71 -13.66 1.04
C GLY A 62 -4.27 -13.14 1.01
N SER A 63 -3.37 -14.05 1.36
CA SER A 63 -1.93 -13.85 1.30
C SER A 63 -1.21 -15.12 0.85
N ILE A 64 -0.09 -14.95 0.16
CA ILE A 64 0.78 -16.04 -0.29
C ILE A 64 2.20 -15.66 0.07
N VAL A 65 2.95 -16.59 0.65
CA VAL A 65 4.38 -16.43 0.95
C VAL A 65 5.15 -17.45 0.14
N ALA A 66 6.21 -17.01 -0.55
CA ALA A 66 7.08 -17.90 -1.31
C ALA A 66 7.81 -18.87 -0.36
N SER A 67 8.14 -20.07 -0.84
CA SER A 67 8.83 -21.08 -0.02
C SER A 67 10.23 -20.64 0.45
N SER A 68 10.85 -19.67 -0.22
CA SER A 68 12.08 -19.00 0.22
C SER A 68 11.88 -18.17 1.50
N GLY A 69 10.63 -17.80 1.81
CA GLY A 69 10.25 -17.06 3.01
C GLY A 69 10.60 -15.58 2.97
N ASP A 70 11.11 -15.04 1.87
CA ASP A 70 11.58 -13.66 1.72
C ASP A 70 10.70 -12.79 0.81
N LEU A 71 9.77 -13.42 0.08
CA LEU A 71 8.81 -12.78 -0.82
C LEU A 71 7.38 -13.18 -0.45
N GLY A 72 6.44 -12.24 -0.53
CA GLY A 72 5.03 -12.52 -0.32
C GLY A 72 4.15 -11.54 -1.07
N VAL A 73 2.88 -11.92 -1.24
CA VAL A 73 1.85 -11.06 -1.79
C VAL A 73 0.64 -11.08 -0.86
N THR A 74 0.01 -9.92 -0.71
CA THR A 74 -1.32 -9.78 -0.09
C THR A 74 -2.26 -9.18 -1.11
N PHE A 75 -3.50 -9.62 -1.14
CA PHE A 75 -4.49 -9.09 -2.06
C PHE A 75 -5.85 -9.03 -1.37
N GLY A 76 -6.71 -8.15 -1.89
CA GLY A 76 -7.95 -7.81 -1.24
C GLY A 76 -8.59 -6.59 -1.87
N PHE A 77 -9.36 -5.86 -1.07
CA PHE A 77 -10.09 -4.70 -1.54
C PHE A 77 -9.86 -3.46 -0.66
N ILE A 78 -9.57 -2.33 -1.33
CA ILE A 78 -9.58 -0.99 -0.76
C ILE A 78 -11.01 -0.46 -0.82
N ARG A 79 -11.49 0.11 0.30
CA ARG A 79 -12.83 0.68 0.44
C ARG A 79 -12.74 2.07 1.05
N ALA A 80 -13.47 3.03 0.50
CA ALA A 80 -13.57 4.37 1.08
C ALA A 80 -14.45 4.34 2.34
N HIS A 81 -14.05 5.06 3.39
CA HIS A 81 -14.90 5.25 4.57
C HIS A 81 -16.18 6.03 4.24
N LYS A 82 -16.11 6.88 3.22
CA LYS A 82 -17.23 7.65 2.67
C LYS A 82 -17.37 7.33 1.17
N PRO A 83 -18.11 6.28 0.80
CA PRO A 83 -18.30 5.92 -0.60
C PRO A 83 -19.10 7.00 -1.35
N GLU A 84 -18.72 7.25 -2.61
CA GLU A 84 -19.40 8.19 -3.50
C GLU A 84 -20.30 7.45 -4.49
N THR A 85 -21.49 7.99 -4.76
CA THR A 85 -22.39 7.45 -5.78
C THR A 85 -21.73 7.46 -7.16
N GLY A 86 -21.80 6.34 -7.87
CA GLY A 86 -21.21 6.20 -9.21
C GLY A 86 -19.73 5.81 -9.23
N ARG A 87 -19.09 5.64 -8.06
CA ARG A 87 -17.76 5.03 -7.93
C ARG A 87 -17.88 3.53 -7.57
N PRO A 88 -16.87 2.70 -7.90
CA PRO A 88 -16.81 1.34 -7.37
C PRO A 88 -16.82 1.35 -5.84
N GLY A 89 -17.62 0.47 -5.23
CA GLY A 89 -17.66 0.32 -3.77
C GLY A 89 -16.42 -0.34 -3.17
N ALA A 90 -15.58 -0.95 -4.02
CA ALA A 90 -14.35 -1.62 -3.66
C ALA A 90 -13.39 -1.60 -4.87
N THR A 91 -12.11 -1.31 -4.61
CA THR A 91 -11.04 -1.36 -5.61
C THR A 91 -10.10 -2.51 -5.26
N PRO A 92 -9.86 -3.48 -6.15
CA PRO A 92 -8.94 -4.57 -5.87
C PRO A 92 -7.51 -4.03 -5.75
N PHE A 93 -6.73 -4.63 -4.85
CA PHE A 93 -5.29 -4.35 -4.74
C PHE A 93 -4.49 -5.65 -4.70
N ILE A 94 -3.23 -5.56 -5.10
CA ILE A 94 -2.19 -6.55 -4.82
C ILE A 94 -0.95 -5.82 -4.35
N THR A 95 -0.47 -6.16 -3.16
CA THR A 95 0.76 -5.61 -2.61
C THR A 95 1.81 -6.71 -2.57
N VAL A 96 2.97 -6.45 -3.16
CA VAL A 96 4.15 -7.31 -3.08
C VAL A 96 5.04 -6.86 -1.92
N TRP A 97 5.51 -7.85 -1.16
CA TRP A 97 6.30 -7.69 0.04
C TRP A 97 7.63 -8.42 -0.08
N ARG A 98 8.71 -7.81 0.40
CA ARG A 98 10.03 -8.44 0.52
C ARG A 98 10.60 -8.21 1.92
N ARG A 99 11.31 -9.18 2.47
CA ARG A 99 12.25 -8.99 3.60
C ARG A 99 13.64 -9.47 3.20
N ALA A 100 14.68 -8.79 3.67
CA ALA A 100 16.06 -9.12 3.28
C ALA A 100 16.57 -10.40 3.95
N SER A 101 16.08 -10.70 5.15
CA SER A 101 16.34 -11.94 5.87
C SER A 101 15.13 -12.31 6.74
N VAL A 102 15.15 -13.49 7.35
CA VAL A 102 14.07 -13.96 8.25
C VAL A 102 13.88 -13.07 9.49
N ASN A 103 14.90 -12.29 9.86
CA ASN A 103 14.87 -11.40 11.02
C ASN A 103 14.53 -9.94 10.64
N ASP A 104 14.53 -9.63 9.34
CA ASP A 104 14.20 -8.29 8.86
C ASP A 104 12.68 -8.10 8.71
N PRO A 105 12.18 -6.87 8.91
CA PRO A 105 10.78 -6.58 8.67
C PRO A 105 10.43 -6.75 7.19
N TRP A 106 9.20 -7.17 6.94
CA TRP A 106 8.60 -7.10 5.61
C TRP A 106 8.46 -5.64 5.16
N ARG A 107 8.84 -5.38 3.92
CA ARG A 107 8.73 -4.07 3.27
C ARG A 107 7.86 -4.16 2.04
N TYR A 108 7.01 -3.16 1.85
CA TYR A 108 6.29 -2.94 0.60
C TYR A 108 7.32 -2.73 -0.52
N VAL A 109 7.18 -3.44 -1.65
CA VAL A 109 8.07 -3.29 -2.81
C VAL A 109 7.34 -3.01 -4.12
N ALA A 110 6.08 -3.41 -4.28
CA ALA A 110 5.30 -3.10 -5.47
C ALA A 110 3.79 -3.13 -5.23
N GLU A 111 3.06 -2.26 -5.94
CA GLU A 111 1.59 -2.24 -6.12
C GLU A 111 1.23 -1.45 -7.38
#